data_AF-C1H8N1-F1
#
_entry.id   AF-C1H8N1-F1
#
_cell.length_a   1.000
_cell.length_b   1.000
_cell.length_c   1.000
_cell.angle_alpha   90.00
_cell.angle_beta   90.00
_cell.angle_gamma   90.00
#
_symmetry.space_group_name_H-M   'P 1'
#
loop_
_entity.id
_entity.type
_entity.pdbx_description
1 polymer ?
#
loop_
_entity_poly.entity_id
_entity_poly.type
_entity_poly.pdbx_seq_one_letter_code
_entity_poly.pdbx_strand_id
1 'polypeptide(L)'
;MALPTLEILLTMEDAVRPSAEKLTEVYDKGYCTWLNLFLHATQEPRLPQAGFQIQSSILHQPYFPRHLDLKHNYGNLSVTGTSIWEVSQEPCKIPALEKQIPPLEKQLDIPILIPGPTHLTLSSCSDPRYHNWFKGEESHLSVLILAWSYILSARWADLMPWSPVLEYTDSQAQWKDDQPADRDSVMVEIGNVDNSEARWWAAILAPGEGWQAYISSGKDKFRSPWSITFDSSSRFTLSHYKCCPALLSRAVPFETAICLLSDYCELHDVVDQSHAALSAVLFLPYLHGMGKDVFLPRPRFFCGTQLKSVSQPGVQPNRVCLQINHGLDRLQEP
;
A
#
# COMPACT_ATOMS: atom_id res chain seq x y z
N MET A 1 -20.20 -41.64 60.31
CA MET A 1 -19.82 -42.14 58.96
C MET A 1 -20.04 -40.97 58.01
N ALA A 2 -19.00 -40.16 57.81
CA ALA A 2 -19.12 -38.91 57.07
C ALA A 2 -19.08 -39.24 55.57
N LEU A 3 -20.17 -38.94 54.88
CA LEU A 3 -20.22 -38.78 53.42
C LEU A 3 -20.37 -37.27 53.13
N PRO A 4 -19.30 -36.45 53.12
CA PRO A 4 -19.37 -35.09 52.58
C PRO A 4 -18.71 -34.96 51.20
N THR A 5 -18.21 -36.06 50.60
CA THR A 5 -17.40 -35.97 49.39
C THR A 5 -18.20 -35.84 48.10
N LEU A 6 -19.50 -36.17 48.11
CA LEU A 6 -20.31 -36.21 46.89
C LEU A 6 -21.00 -34.88 46.54
N GLU A 7 -21.27 -34.01 47.53
CA GLU A 7 -21.85 -32.68 47.26
C GLU A 7 -20.83 -31.68 46.70
N ILE A 8 -19.54 -31.87 46.99
CA ILE A 8 -18.48 -30.97 46.49
C ILE A 8 -18.23 -31.16 44.98
N LEU A 9 -18.62 -32.30 44.39
CA LEU A 9 -18.43 -32.57 42.97
C LEU A 9 -19.51 -31.96 42.06
N LEU A 10 -20.66 -31.53 42.60
CA LEU A 10 -21.76 -31.01 41.79
C LEU A 10 -21.73 -29.48 41.59
N THR A 11 -20.76 -28.78 42.17
CA THR A 11 -20.60 -27.31 42.03
C THR A 11 -19.27 -26.91 41.38
N MET A 12 -18.51 -27.85 40.83
CA MET A 12 -17.36 -27.51 40.00
C MET A 12 -17.87 -27.00 38.65
N GLU A 13 -17.95 -25.67 38.56
CA GLU A 13 -18.19 -24.91 37.33
C GLU A 13 -17.29 -25.48 36.21
N ASP A 14 -17.90 -25.89 35.09
CA ASP A 14 -17.20 -26.48 33.97
C ASP A 14 -16.18 -25.46 33.43
N ALA A 15 -14.90 -25.67 33.72
CA ALA A 15 -13.82 -24.76 33.35
C ALA A 15 -13.70 -24.56 31.82
N VAL A 16 -14.30 -25.43 31.02
CA VAL A 16 -14.31 -25.35 29.56
C VAL A 16 -15.56 -24.67 29.04
N ARG A 17 -16.71 -24.87 29.71
CA ARG A 17 -18.00 -24.32 29.28
C ARG A 17 -18.46 -23.23 30.24
N PRO A 18 -18.37 -21.95 29.84
CA PRO A 18 -18.89 -20.87 30.68
C PRO A 18 -20.36 -21.11 31.00
N SER A 19 -20.75 -20.76 32.23
CA SER A 19 -22.13 -20.80 32.67
C SER A 19 -23.02 -19.91 31.78
N ALA A 20 -24.32 -20.21 31.70
CA ALA A 20 -25.24 -19.43 30.88
C ALA A 20 -25.28 -17.94 31.26
N GLU A 21 -25.14 -17.64 32.55
CA GLU A 21 -24.99 -16.27 33.06
C GLU A 21 -23.72 -15.62 32.54
N LYS A 22 -22.58 -16.33 32.57
CA LYS A 22 -21.31 -15.79 32.08
C LYS A 22 -21.32 -15.56 30.57
N LEU A 23 -21.94 -16.46 29.81
CA LEU A 23 -22.16 -16.28 28.37
C LEU A 23 -22.99 -15.03 28.09
N THR A 24 -24.06 -14.82 28.85
CA THR A 24 -24.95 -13.65 28.70
C THR A 24 -24.19 -12.36 29.03
N GLU A 25 -23.42 -12.34 30.12
CA GLU A 25 -22.59 -11.19 30.51
C GLU A 25 -21.54 -10.84 29.45
N VAL A 26 -20.84 -11.84 28.91
CA VAL A 26 -19.83 -11.64 27.85
C VAL A 26 -20.48 -11.15 26.56
N TYR A 27 -21.63 -11.72 26.20
CA TYR A 27 -22.39 -11.30 25.03
C TYR A 27 -22.88 -9.86 25.16
N ASP A 28 -23.52 -9.50 26.28
CA ASP A 28 -24.03 -8.15 26.53
C ASP A 28 -22.90 -7.12 26.55
N LYS A 29 -21.77 -7.45 27.18
CA LYS A 29 -20.57 -6.59 27.16
C LYS A 29 -20.03 -6.42 25.75
N GLY A 30 -19.94 -7.50 24.98
CA GLY A 30 -19.49 -7.46 23.59
C GLY A 30 -20.42 -6.60 22.73
N TYR A 31 -21.73 -6.83 22.82
CA TYR A 31 -22.76 -6.09 22.11
C TYR A 31 -22.69 -4.59 22.43
N CYS A 32 -22.68 -4.21 23.71
CA CYS A 32 -22.56 -2.81 24.12
C CYS A 32 -21.26 -2.16 23.61
N THR A 33 -20.15 -2.89 23.64
CA THR A 33 -18.86 -2.38 23.13
C THR A 33 -18.93 -2.12 21.63
N TRP A 34 -19.39 -3.10 20.85
CA TRP A 34 -19.52 -2.96 19.39
C TRP A 34 -20.55 -1.90 18.99
N LEU A 35 -21.67 -1.81 19.70
CA LEU A 35 -22.67 -0.77 19.48
C LEU A 35 -22.11 0.62 19.75
N ASN A 36 -21.36 0.80 20.84
CA ASN A 36 -20.71 2.08 21.13
C ASN A 36 -19.69 2.45 20.06
N LEU A 37 -18.85 1.51 19.62
CA LEU A 37 -17.90 1.74 18.53
C LEU A 37 -18.62 2.10 17.22
N PHE A 38 -19.72 1.42 16.90
CA PHE A 38 -20.53 1.72 15.73
C PHE A 38 -21.13 3.13 15.81
N LEU A 39 -21.72 3.50 16.95
CA LEU A 39 -22.28 4.84 17.16
C LEU A 39 -21.20 5.92 17.02
N HIS A 40 -20.02 5.72 17.61
CA HIS A 40 -18.88 6.63 17.44
C HIS A 40 -18.46 6.76 15.97
N ALA A 41 -18.30 5.63 15.26
CA ALA A 41 -17.92 5.62 13.85
C ALA A 41 -18.96 6.31 12.95
N THR A 42 -20.25 6.27 13.29
CA THR A 42 -21.28 7.01 12.55
C THR A 42 -21.26 8.52 12.78
N GLN A 43 -20.73 8.97 13.93
CA GLN A 43 -20.63 10.39 14.28
C GLN A 43 -19.34 11.03 13.72
N GLU A 44 -18.28 10.25 13.55
CA GLU A 44 -17.00 10.70 13.02
C GLU A 44 -16.73 10.07 11.64
N PRO A 45 -17.11 10.74 10.53
CA PRO A 45 -16.93 10.18 9.20
C PRO A 45 -15.47 10.23 8.72
N ARG A 46 -14.59 10.89 9.47
CA ARG A 46 -13.16 11.06 9.14
C ARG A 46 -12.35 9.88 9.62
N LEU A 47 -11.29 9.56 8.90
CA LEU A 47 -10.32 8.58 9.39
C LEU A 47 -9.56 9.15 10.60
N PRO A 48 -9.33 8.34 11.64
CA PRO A 48 -8.60 8.78 12.82
C PRO A 48 -7.16 9.15 12.43
N GLN A 49 -6.66 10.29 12.91
CA GLN A 49 -5.33 10.78 12.57
C GLN A 49 -4.20 9.81 12.96
N ALA A 50 -4.43 9.00 14.01
CA ALA A 50 -3.51 7.94 14.41
C ALA A 50 -3.25 6.92 13.29
N GLY A 51 -4.21 6.69 12.40
CA GLY A 51 -4.07 5.79 11.24
C GLY A 51 -3.06 6.28 10.19
N PHE A 52 -2.72 7.57 10.20
CA PHE A 52 -1.73 8.15 9.28
C PHE A 52 -0.32 8.18 9.86
N GLN A 53 -0.13 7.80 11.13
CA GLN A 53 1.18 7.77 11.79
C GLN A 53 1.91 6.43 11.54
N ILE A 54 2.22 6.15 10.29
CA ILE A 54 2.80 4.85 9.88
C ILE A 54 4.25 4.63 10.32
N GLN A 55 4.97 5.70 10.70
CA GLN A 55 6.41 5.63 11.01
C GLN A 55 6.72 4.63 12.12
N SER A 56 5.92 4.61 13.19
CA SER A 56 6.09 3.70 14.33
C SER A 56 5.92 2.23 13.93
N SER A 57 5.01 1.95 13.00
CA SER A 57 4.75 0.61 12.48
C SER A 57 5.85 0.11 11.55
N ILE A 58 6.40 0.98 10.69
CA ILE A 58 7.45 0.62 9.72
C ILE A 58 8.77 0.31 10.43
N LEU A 59 9.10 1.03 11.49
CA LEU A 59 10.36 0.87 12.25
C LEU A 59 10.61 -0.55 12.80
N HIS A 60 9.56 -1.36 12.96
CA HIS A 60 9.65 -2.69 13.56
C HIS A 60 9.39 -3.82 12.55
N GLN A 61 9.32 -3.52 11.26
CA GLN A 61 9.04 -4.53 10.26
C GLN A 61 10.31 -5.32 9.90
N PRO A 62 10.23 -6.65 9.78
CA PRO A 62 11.32 -7.45 9.24
C PRO A 62 11.52 -7.15 7.76
N TYR A 63 12.75 -7.27 7.29
CA TYR A 63 13.14 -6.93 5.93
C TYR A 63 13.77 -8.09 5.17
N PHE A 64 13.73 -8.00 3.84
CA PHE A 64 14.41 -8.93 2.97
C PHE A 64 15.90 -8.59 2.88
N PRO A 65 16.80 -9.56 3.11
CA PRO A 65 18.23 -9.34 2.90
C PRO A 65 18.54 -9.13 1.41
N ARG A 66 19.60 -8.38 1.08
CA ARG A 66 19.97 -8.06 -0.31
C ARG A 66 20.29 -9.26 -1.20
N HIS A 67 20.63 -10.40 -0.58
CA HIS A 67 21.01 -11.62 -1.28
C HIS A 67 19.97 -12.71 -1.00
N LEU A 68 18.79 -12.53 -1.59
CA LEU A 68 17.70 -13.49 -1.47
C LEU A 68 18.05 -14.79 -2.19
N ASP A 69 17.94 -15.90 -1.47
CA ASP A 69 17.95 -17.23 -2.07
C ASP A 69 16.57 -17.52 -2.67
N LEU A 70 16.43 -17.21 -3.95
CA LEU A 70 15.20 -17.39 -4.71
C LEU A 70 15.09 -18.85 -5.17
N LYS A 71 13.99 -19.52 -4.83
CA LYS A 71 13.66 -20.85 -5.35
C LYS A 71 12.66 -20.75 -6.48
N HIS A 72 13.02 -21.32 -7.62
CA HIS A 72 12.14 -21.43 -8.78
C HIS A 72 11.46 -22.80 -8.79
N ASN A 73 10.17 -22.84 -8.46
CA ASN A 73 9.37 -24.05 -8.39
C ASN A 73 8.14 -23.92 -9.28
N TYR A 74 8.00 -24.81 -10.28
CA TYR A 74 6.79 -24.95 -11.12
C TYR A 74 6.25 -23.63 -11.72
N GLY A 75 7.14 -22.75 -12.19
CA GLY A 75 6.74 -21.45 -12.75
C GLY A 75 6.33 -20.43 -11.71
N ASN A 76 6.69 -20.64 -10.44
CA ASN A 76 6.54 -19.64 -9.38
C ASN A 76 7.88 -19.42 -8.67
N LEU A 77 8.08 -18.20 -8.20
CA LEU A 77 9.31 -17.77 -7.56
C LEU A 77 9.03 -17.33 -6.14
N SER A 78 9.62 -18.05 -5.19
CA SER A 78 9.45 -17.80 -3.77
C SER A 78 10.80 -17.65 -3.07
N VAL A 79 10.79 -16.88 -1.98
CA VAL A 79 11.86 -16.93 -0.98
C VAL A 79 11.41 -17.82 0.15
N THR A 80 12.32 -18.69 0.57
CA THR A 80 12.11 -19.55 1.71
C THR A 80 12.73 -18.91 2.94
N GLY A 81 11.93 -18.69 3.96
CA GLY A 81 12.38 -18.28 5.28
C GLY A 81 11.95 -19.28 6.35
N THR A 82 12.45 -19.11 7.56
CA THR A 82 12.02 -19.87 8.73
C THR A 82 11.48 -18.90 9.76
N SER A 83 10.25 -19.13 10.21
CA SER A 83 9.65 -18.45 11.34
C SER A 83 9.84 -19.30 12.59
N ILE A 84 10.47 -18.73 13.61
CA ILE A 84 10.77 -19.40 14.87
C ILE A 84 9.83 -18.81 15.92
N TRP A 85 9.01 -19.66 16.54
CA TRP A 85 8.10 -19.26 17.60
C TRP A 85 8.62 -19.80 18.93
N GLU A 86 8.98 -18.88 19.81
CA GLU A 86 9.37 -19.17 21.19
C GLU A 86 8.25 -18.78 22.14
N VAL A 87 7.99 -19.63 23.14
CA VAL A 87 7.07 -19.30 24.24
C VAL A 87 7.73 -18.22 25.08
N SER A 88 7.00 -17.15 25.41
CA SER A 88 7.56 -16.09 26.25
C SER A 88 7.99 -16.67 27.60
N GLN A 89 9.16 -16.26 28.10
CA GLN A 89 9.69 -16.68 29.40
C GLN A 89 8.93 -16.06 30.59
N GLU A 90 7.74 -15.51 30.36
CA GLU A 90 6.88 -15.13 31.48
C GLU A 90 6.49 -16.41 32.23
N PRO A 91 6.47 -16.38 33.58
CA PRO A 91 6.31 -17.56 34.41
C PRO A 91 4.91 -18.17 34.22
N CYS A 92 4.76 -18.95 33.16
CA CYS A 92 3.72 -19.96 33.07
C CYS A 92 4.06 -20.92 34.21
N LYS A 93 3.18 -20.99 35.22
CA LYS A 93 3.33 -21.85 36.41
C LYS A 93 3.26 -23.35 36.10
N ILE A 94 3.74 -23.77 34.93
CA ILE A 94 3.87 -25.15 34.50
C ILE A 94 5.39 -25.45 34.45
N PRO A 95 6.04 -25.66 35.61
CA PRO A 95 7.48 -25.91 35.70
C PRO A 95 7.93 -27.18 34.96
N ALA A 96 7.01 -28.03 34.51
CA ALA A 96 7.30 -29.24 33.75
C ALA A 96 7.46 -29.01 32.24
N LEU A 97 7.00 -27.88 31.69
CA LEU A 97 6.95 -27.67 30.23
C LEU A 97 7.99 -26.67 29.70
N GLU A 98 8.47 -25.75 30.52
CA GLU A 98 9.43 -24.69 30.13
C GLU A 98 10.77 -25.20 29.59
N LYS A 99 11.25 -26.38 30.01
CA LYS A 99 12.55 -26.91 29.56
C LYS A 99 12.46 -27.92 28.40
N GLN A 100 11.26 -28.28 27.95
CA GLN A 100 11.09 -29.36 26.98
C GLN A 100 10.36 -28.99 25.69
N ILE A 101 9.80 -27.78 25.56
CA ILE A 101 9.23 -27.37 24.28
C ILE A 101 10.34 -26.76 23.43
N PRO A 102 10.85 -27.46 22.40
CA PRO A 102 11.73 -26.83 21.43
C PRO A 102 10.99 -25.69 20.72
N PRO A 103 11.69 -24.63 20.29
CA PRO A 103 11.09 -23.58 19.47
C PRO A 103 10.38 -24.21 18.26
N LEU A 104 9.17 -23.72 17.97
CA LEU A 104 8.43 -24.20 16.81
C LEU A 104 8.97 -23.49 15.57
N GLU A 105 9.67 -24.24 14.74
CA GLU A 105 10.15 -23.76 13.44
C GLU A 105 9.12 -24.05 12.36
N LYS A 106 8.72 -23.01 11.63
CA LYS A 106 7.83 -23.12 10.47
C LYS A 106 8.51 -22.54 9.25
N GLN A 107 8.70 -23.36 8.21
CA GLN A 107 9.14 -22.86 6.91
C GLN A 107 8.04 -22.01 6.27
N LEU A 108 8.45 -20.89 5.71
CA LEU A 108 7.60 -19.92 5.02
C LEU A 108 8.09 -19.77 3.59
N ASP A 109 7.24 -20.09 2.62
CA ASP A 109 7.46 -19.76 1.22
C ASP A 109 6.72 -18.46 0.91
N ILE A 110 7.45 -17.38 0.71
CA ILE A 110 6.88 -16.07 0.38
C ILE A 110 6.94 -15.90 -1.13
N PRO A 111 5.80 -15.83 -1.84
CA PRO A 111 5.80 -15.53 -3.27
C PRO A 111 6.25 -14.08 -3.48
N ILE A 112 7.24 -13.89 -4.36
CA ILE A 112 7.80 -12.56 -4.65
C ILE A 112 7.39 -12.05 -6.03
N LEU A 113 6.67 -12.87 -6.77
CA LEU A 113 6.38 -12.65 -8.17
C LEU A 113 4.92 -12.98 -8.49
N ILE A 114 4.37 -12.25 -9.45
CA ILE A 114 3.04 -12.51 -10.01
C ILE A 114 3.17 -12.78 -11.52
N PRO A 115 2.33 -13.67 -12.09
CA PRO A 115 2.38 -14.03 -13.50
C PRO A 115 1.90 -12.91 -14.43
N GLY A 116 1.06 -12.00 -13.93
CA GLY A 116 0.48 -10.90 -14.68
C GLY A 116 0.20 -9.70 -13.79
N PRO A 117 0.00 -8.50 -14.37
CA PRO A 117 -0.31 -7.30 -13.60
C PRO A 117 -1.69 -7.38 -12.92
N THR A 118 -1.87 -6.66 -11.83
CA THR A 118 -3.18 -6.47 -11.19
C THR A 118 -4.01 -5.49 -12.00
N HIS A 119 -5.24 -5.86 -12.35
CA HIS A 119 -6.14 -5.03 -13.13
C HIS A 119 -6.78 -3.95 -12.25
N LEU A 120 -6.52 -2.69 -12.61
CA LEU A 120 -7.08 -1.52 -11.96
C LEU A 120 -8.03 -0.80 -12.93
N THR A 121 -9.23 -0.48 -12.47
CA THR A 121 -10.24 0.23 -13.26
C THR A 121 -10.76 1.42 -12.47
N LEU A 122 -10.98 2.56 -13.13
CA LEU A 122 -11.58 3.72 -12.48
C LEU A 122 -13.09 3.53 -12.34
N SER A 123 -13.62 3.71 -11.13
CA SER A 123 -15.06 3.77 -10.89
C SER A 123 -15.68 4.90 -11.71
N SER A 124 -16.88 4.66 -12.26
CA SER A 124 -17.64 5.68 -12.99
C SER A 124 -18.15 6.79 -12.08
N CYS A 125 -18.47 6.45 -10.82
CA CYS A 125 -18.99 7.36 -9.82
C CYS A 125 -17.95 7.69 -8.74
N SER A 126 -17.78 8.97 -8.44
CA SER A 126 -17.10 9.43 -7.22
C SER A 126 -18.00 9.11 -6.02
N ASP A 127 -17.60 8.11 -5.24
CA ASP A 127 -18.30 7.77 -4.00
C ASP A 127 -18.03 8.87 -2.95
N PRO A 128 -19.06 9.58 -2.48
CA PRO A 128 -18.89 10.71 -1.58
C PRO A 128 -18.29 10.32 -0.22
N ARG A 129 -18.31 9.03 0.13
CA ARG A 129 -17.77 8.54 1.42
C ARG A 129 -16.28 8.81 1.55
N TYR A 130 -15.51 8.66 0.46
CA TYR A 130 -14.06 8.85 0.49
C TYR A 130 -13.65 10.31 0.73
N HIS A 131 -14.51 11.27 0.38
CA HIS A 131 -14.22 12.70 0.58
C HIS A 131 -14.27 13.07 2.06
N ASN A 132 -15.18 12.47 2.83
CA ASN A 132 -15.30 12.76 4.25
C ASN A 132 -14.16 12.15 5.08
N TRP A 133 -13.34 11.28 4.49
CA TRP A 133 -12.23 10.63 5.19
C TRP A 133 -11.05 11.56 5.43
N PHE A 134 -10.83 12.50 4.51
CA PHE A 134 -9.67 13.37 4.48
C PHE A 134 -10.04 14.82 4.80
N LYS A 135 -9.04 15.68 5.03
CA LYS A 135 -9.29 17.10 5.32
C LYS A 135 -9.67 17.90 4.07
N GLY A 136 -9.15 17.51 2.91
CA GLY A 136 -9.38 18.18 1.63
C GLY A 136 -10.62 17.69 0.88
N GLU A 137 -11.18 18.54 0.03
CA GLU A 137 -12.28 18.18 -0.88
C GLU A 137 -11.78 17.44 -2.14
N GLU A 138 -10.49 17.60 -2.48
CA GLU A 138 -9.87 16.92 -3.61
C GLU A 138 -9.53 15.47 -3.29
N SER A 139 -9.61 14.60 -4.29
CA SER A 139 -9.30 13.19 -4.14
C SER A 139 -8.21 12.79 -5.12
N HIS A 140 -7.02 12.55 -4.59
CA HIS A 140 -5.82 12.14 -5.32
C HIS A 140 -5.52 10.65 -5.12
N LEU A 141 -6.33 9.95 -4.32
CA LEU A 141 -6.10 8.57 -3.90
C LEU A 141 -5.71 7.63 -5.06
N SER A 142 -6.39 7.72 -6.20
CA SER A 142 -6.08 6.86 -7.37
C SER A 142 -4.75 7.20 -8.01
N VAL A 143 -4.42 8.49 -8.16
CA VAL A 143 -3.11 8.94 -8.66
C VAL A 143 -1.99 8.45 -7.73
N LEU A 144 -2.20 8.58 -6.42
CA LEU A 144 -1.26 8.16 -5.40
C LEU A 144 -1.10 6.63 -5.34
N ILE A 145 -2.18 5.86 -5.52
CA ILE A 145 -2.13 4.39 -5.61
C ILE A 145 -1.27 3.96 -6.81
N LEU A 146 -1.48 4.59 -7.97
CA LEU A 146 -0.69 4.30 -9.18
C LEU A 146 0.80 4.64 -8.96
N ALA A 147 1.09 5.78 -8.32
CA ALA A 147 2.46 6.20 -8.02
C ALA A 147 3.14 5.26 -7.00
N TRP A 148 2.46 4.90 -5.92
CA TRP A 148 2.98 3.95 -4.93
C TRP A 148 3.21 2.56 -5.53
N SER A 149 2.36 2.12 -6.47
CA SER A 149 2.54 0.84 -7.18
C SER A 149 3.85 0.83 -7.98
N TYR A 150 4.17 1.94 -8.66
CA TYR A 150 5.46 2.13 -9.33
C TYR A 150 6.61 2.11 -8.31
N ILE A 151 6.51 2.90 -7.25
CA ILE A 151 7.58 3.06 -6.25
C ILE A 151 7.93 1.72 -5.60
N LEU A 152 6.94 0.94 -5.17
CA LEU A 152 7.20 -0.37 -4.58
C LEU A 152 7.73 -1.36 -5.61
N SER A 153 7.32 -1.25 -6.87
CA SER A 153 7.88 -2.07 -7.96
C SER A 153 9.31 -1.70 -8.32
N ALA A 154 9.67 -0.41 -8.26
CA ALA A 154 11.03 0.06 -8.42
C ALA A 154 11.91 -0.43 -7.26
N ARG A 155 11.40 -0.35 -6.03
CA ARG A 155 12.10 -0.91 -4.85
C ARG A 155 12.29 -2.41 -4.97
N TRP A 156 11.26 -3.12 -5.42
CA TRP A 156 11.33 -4.54 -5.69
C TRP A 156 12.44 -4.85 -6.71
N ALA A 157 12.50 -4.09 -7.81
CA ALA A 157 13.56 -4.24 -8.80
C ALA A 157 14.96 -3.95 -8.21
N ASP A 158 15.11 -3.00 -7.29
CA ASP A 158 16.40 -2.77 -6.64
C ASP A 158 16.83 -3.92 -5.71
N LEU A 159 15.86 -4.66 -5.14
CA LEU A 159 16.11 -5.76 -4.20
C LEU A 159 16.30 -7.12 -4.85
N MET A 160 15.76 -7.34 -6.04
CA MET A 160 15.78 -8.67 -6.63
C MET A 160 17.15 -9.05 -7.22
N PRO A 161 17.67 -10.24 -6.88
CA PRO A 161 18.73 -10.83 -7.68
C PRO A 161 18.17 -11.26 -9.04
N TRP A 162 19.03 -11.31 -10.07
CA TRP A 162 18.77 -11.78 -11.45
C TRP A 162 18.39 -10.73 -12.50
N SER A 163 19.03 -9.56 -12.45
CA SER A 163 18.90 -8.53 -13.49
C SER A 163 17.45 -8.12 -13.75
N PRO A 164 16.75 -7.62 -12.72
CA PRO A 164 15.41 -7.09 -12.89
C PRO A 164 15.43 -5.91 -13.86
N VAL A 165 14.39 -5.83 -14.67
CA VAL A 165 14.17 -4.75 -15.63
C VAL A 165 13.09 -3.85 -15.06
N LEU A 166 13.39 -2.56 -14.97
CA LEU A 166 12.43 -1.49 -14.72
C LEU A 166 12.50 -0.54 -15.93
N GLU A 167 11.44 -0.51 -16.72
CA GLU A 167 11.41 0.27 -17.96
C GLU A 167 10.04 0.94 -18.18
N TYR A 168 10.05 2.07 -18.89
CA TYR A 168 8.82 2.67 -19.40
C TYR A 168 8.43 2.00 -20.71
N THR A 169 7.13 1.82 -20.92
CA THR A 169 6.59 1.36 -22.21
C THR A 169 6.28 2.56 -23.10
N ASP A 170 5.87 2.31 -24.34
CA ASP A 170 5.40 3.36 -25.23
C ASP A 170 4.06 3.99 -24.79
N SER A 171 3.35 3.38 -23.82
CA SER A 171 2.09 3.92 -23.31
C SER A 171 2.34 5.11 -22.39
N GLN A 172 1.62 6.19 -22.63
CA GLN A 172 1.72 7.44 -21.88
C GLN A 172 0.33 8.03 -21.65
N ALA A 173 0.16 8.72 -20.51
CA ALA A 173 -0.99 9.57 -20.28
C ALA A 173 -1.05 10.70 -21.31
N GLN A 174 -2.26 11.15 -21.62
CA GLN A 174 -2.48 12.20 -22.59
C GLN A 174 -2.07 13.57 -22.03
N TRP A 175 -1.52 14.44 -22.87
CA TRP A 175 -1.30 15.83 -22.50
C TRP A 175 -2.46 16.70 -22.98
N LYS A 176 -2.80 17.74 -22.21
CA LYS A 176 -3.88 18.68 -22.53
C LYS A 176 -3.74 19.31 -23.93
N ASP A 177 -2.52 19.47 -24.43
CA ASP A 177 -2.27 20.08 -25.75
C ASP A 177 -2.44 19.09 -26.92
N ASP A 178 -2.36 17.79 -26.65
CA ASP A 178 -2.33 16.78 -27.71
C ASP A 178 -3.69 16.61 -28.38
N GLN A 179 -4.80 16.77 -27.64
CA GLN A 179 -6.18 16.74 -28.18
C GLN A 179 -7.15 17.46 -27.21
N PRO A 180 -8.34 17.92 -27.67
CA PRO A 180 -9.41 18.31 -26.76
C PRO A 180 -9.73 17.14 -25.83
N ALA A 181 -9.52 17.37 -24.54
CA ALA A 181 -9.72 16.37 -23.50
C ALA A 181 -11.13 15.78 -23.64
N ASP A 182 -11.23 14.45 -23.70
CA ASP A 182 -12.53 13.77 -23.69
C ASP A 182 -13.31 14.23 -22.45
N ARG A 183 -14.65 14.35 -22.54
CA ARG A 183 -15.48 14.85 -21.43
C ARG A 183 -15.31 14.02 -20.16
N ASP A 184 -14.90 12.76 -20.32
CA ASP A 184 -14.65 11.83 -19.23
C ASP A 184 -13.20 11.77 -18.74
N SER A 185 -12.30 12.52 -19.37
CA SER A 185 -10.89 12.57 -18.95
C SER A 185 -10.71 13.28 -17.61
N VAL A 186 -9.79 12.76 -16.82
CA VAL A 186 -9.47 13.24 -15.47
C VAL A 186 -8.19 14.04 -15.55
N MET A 187 -8.30 15.37 -15.42
CA MET A 187 -7.15 16.28 -15.53
C MET A 187 -6.34 16.29 -14.23
N VAL A 188 -5.07 15.87 -14.27
CA VAL A 188 -4.17 15.87 -13.11
C VAL A 188 -3.17 17.01 -13.26
N GLU A 189 -3.14 17.89 -12.27
CA GLU A 189 -2.13 18.95 -12.17
C GLU A 189 -0.89 18.42 -11.44
N ILE A 190 0.26 18.44 -12.12
CA ILE A 190 1.55 17.97 -11.56
C ILE A 190 2.50 19.13 -11.25
N GLY A 191 2.09 20.37 -11.50
CA GLY A 191 2.93 21.56 -11.30
C GLY A 191 4.03 21.73 -12.37
N ASN A 192 5.04 22.54 -12.05
CA ASN A 192 6.16 22.82 -12.94
C ASN A 192 7.32 21.85 -12.69
N VAL A 193 7.30 20.74 -13.41
CA VAL A 193 8.24 19.62 -13.26
C VAL A 193 9.38 19.67 -14.29
N ASP A 194 10.35 18.76 -14.23
CA ASP A 194 11.30 18.59 -15.33
C ASP A 194 10.83 17.54 -16.35
N ASN A 195 11.54 17.38 -17.47
CA ASN A 195 11.18 16.39 -18.51
C ASN A 195 11.16 14.94 -17.99
N SER A 196 12.00 14.61 -17.01
CA SER A 196 12.12 13.26 -16.48
C SER A 196 10.96 12.91 -15.54
N GLU A 197 10.56 13.86 -14.71
CA GLU A 197 9.38 13.78 -13.85
C GLU A 197 8.09 13.82 -14.68
N ALA A 198 8.01 14.66 -15.71
CA ALA A 198 6.90 14.67 -16.66
C ALA A 198 6.71 13.29 -17.32
N ARG A 199 7.81 12.65 -17.74
CA ARG A 199 7.76 11.30 -18.33
C ARG A 199 7.35 10.24 -17.31
N TRP A 200 7.80 10.37 -16.07
CA TRP A 200 7.43 9.47 -14.98
C TRP A 200 5.93 9.55 -14.67
N TRP A 201 5.36 10.76 -14.52
CA TRP A 201 3.93 10.96 -14.36
C TRP A 201 3.12 10.42 -15.55
N ALA A 202 3.61 10.65 -16.77
CA ALA A 202 2.96 10.13 -17.97
C ALA A 202 2.98 8.59 -18.02
N ALA A 203 4.03 7.93 -17.54
CA ALA A 203 4.10 6.47 -17.45
C ALA A 203 3.17 5.91 -16.37
N ILE A 204 3.12 6.52 -15.19
CA ILE A 204 2.29 6.06 -14.07
C ILE A 204 0.80 6.13 -14.39
N LEU A 205 0.38 7.21 -15.07
CA LEU A 205 -1.02 7.49 -15.39
C LEU A 205 -1.44 7.00 -16.78
N ALA A 206 -0.57 6.25 -17.46
CA ALA A 206 -0.83 5.74 -18.79
C ALA A 206 -1.98 4.71 -18.81
N PRO A 207 -2.75 4.62 -19.91
CA PRO A 207 -3.65 3.50 -20.12
C PRO A 207 -2.86 2.20 -20.33
N GLY A 208 -3.39 1.08 -19.84
CA GLY A 208 -2.71 -0.21 -19.85
C GLY A 208 -1.49 -0.22 -18.92
N GLU A 209 -0.34 -0.63 -19.45
CA GLU A 209 0.93 -0.65 -18.72
C GLU A 209 1.83 0.47 -19.28
N GLY A 210 1.97 1.60 -18.59
CA GLY A 210 2.95 2.66 -18.95
C GLY A 210 4.38 2.38 -18.49
N TRP A 211 4.55 1.40 -17.62
CA TRP A 211 5.81 0.93 -17.09
C TRP A 211 5.72 -0.56 -16.78
N GLN A 212 6.87 -1.24 -16.73
CA GLN A 212 6.95 -2.65 -16.37
C GLN A 212 8.14 -2.87 -15.43
N ALA A 213 7.92 -3.72 -14.41
CA ALA A 213 8.96 -4.22 -13.51
C ALA A 213 8.93 -5.75 -13.52
N TYR A 214 9.95 -6.38 -14.09
CA TYR A 214 9.96 -7.84 -14.27
C TYR A 214 11.37 -8.43 -14.30
N ILE A 215 11.45 -9.74 -14.03
CA ILE A 215 12.61 -10.59 -14.26
C ILE A 215 12.27 -11.52 -15.42
N SER A 216 13.18 -11.65 -16.37
CA SER A 216 13.04 -12.58 -17.49
C SER A 216 13.75 -13.88 -17.18
N SER A 217 13.04 -15.01 -17.25
CA SER A 217 13.63 -16.33 -17.14
C SER A 217 13.21 -17.18 -18.34
N GLY A 218 14.10 -17.29 -19.34
CA GLY A 218 13.80 -17.99 -20.58
C GLY A 218 12.67 -17.31 -21.37
N LYS A 219 11.50 -17.94 -21.43
CA LYS A 219 10.31 -17.40 -22.11
C LYS A 219 9.34 -16.71 -21.16
N ASP A 220 9.50 -16.90 -19.85
CA ASP A 220 8.57 -16.43 -18.85
C ASP A 220 9.02 -15.07 -18.31
N LYS A 221 8.05 -14.17 -18.14
CA LYS A 221 8.24 -12.86 -17.50
C LYS A 221 7.57 -12.89 -16.14
N PHE A 222 8.37 -12.78 -15.10
CA PHE A 222 7.88 -12.72 -13.74
C PHE A 222 7.84 -11.27 -13.28
N ARG A 223 6.68 -10.79 -12.86
CA ARG A 223 6.44 -9.37 -12.59
C ARG A 223 6.44 -9.06 -11.09
N SER A 224 6.83 -7.82 -10.75
CA SER A 224 6.70 -7.28 -9.39
C SER A 224 5.29 -7.53 -8.82
N PRO A 225 5.14 -7.85 -7.53
CA PRO A 225 3.83 -8.02 -6.88
C PRO A 225 2.92 -6.79 -6.98
N TRP A 226 3.51 -5.60 -7.17
CA TRP A 226 2.80 -4.34 -7.33
C TRP A 226 2.69 -3.90 -8.80
N SER A 227 2.95 -4.81 -9.74
CA SER A 227 2.70 -4.53 -11.16
C SER A 227 1.21 -4.40 -11.40
N ILE A 228 0.84 -3.38 -12.17
CA ILE A 228 -0.54 -2.99 -12.40
C ILE A 228 -0.76 -2.74 -13.89
N THR A 229 -2.00 -2.93 -14.32
CA THR A 229 -2.48 -2.50 -15.64
C THR A 229 -3.73 -1.65 -15.41
N PHE A 230 -3.74 -0.47 -16.00
CA PHE A 230 -4.84 0.48 -15.85
C PHE A 230 -5.80 0.37 -17.04
N ASP A 231 -6.89 -0.37 -16.87
CA ASP A 231 -7.91 -0.55 -17.90
C ASP A 231 -9.19 0.17 -17.51
N SER A 232 -9.36 1.37 -18.06
CA SER A 232 -10.46 2.28 -17.75
C SER A 232 -10.91 3.01 -19.00
N SER A 233 -12.22 3.17 -19.16
CA SER A 233 -12.79 4.02 -20.21
C SER A 233 -12.36 5.48 -20.04
N SER A 234 -12.28 5.93 -18.78
CA SER A 234 -11.83 7.26 -18.41
C SER A 234 -10.31 7.29 -18.30
N ARG A 235 -9.68 8.21 -19.03
CA ARG A 235 -8.22 8.38 -19.09
C ARG A 235 -7.75 9.54 -18.23
N PHE A 236 -6.53 9.46 -17.73
CA PHE A 236 -5.85 10.59 -17.11
C PHE A 236 -5.26 11.51 -18.18
N THR A 237 -5.39 12.81 -17.95
CA THR A 237 -4.80 13.85 -18.79
C THR A 237 -3.92 14.75 -17.93
N LEU A 238 -2.67 14.93 -18.29
CA LEU A 238 -1.74 15.80 -17.57
C LEU A 238 -1.92 17.25 -18.01
N SER A 239 -1.93 18.17 -17.03
CA SER A 239 -1.95 19.61 -17.30
C SER A 239 -0.67 20.07 -17.98
N HIS A 240 -0.81 20.98 -18.95
CA HIS A 240 0.22 21.50 -19.86
C HIS A 240 1.61 21.69 -19.22
N TYR A 241 2.62 21.09 -19.87
CA TYR A 241 4.03 21.35 -19.65
C TYR A 241 4.69 21.82 -20.96
N LYS A 242 5.66 22.73 -20.89
CA LYS A 242 6.26 23.41 -22.06
C LYS A 242 7.15 22.53 -22.97
N CYS A 243 7.24 21.22 -22.75
CA CYS A 243 8.04 20.33 -23.57
C CYS A 243 7.49 18.90 -23.54
N CYS A 244 7.50 18.20 -24.68
CA CYS A 244 7.13 16.79 -24.71
C CYS A 244 8.22 15.97 -23.98
N PRO A 245 7.87 15.08 -23.05
CA PRO A 245 8.84 14.19 -22.45
C PRO A 245 9.51 13.35 -23.55
N ALA A 246 10.83 13.24 -23.50
CA ALA A 246 11.57 12.44 -24.47
C ALA A 246 11.04 10.99 -24.46
N LEU A 247 10.75 10.43 -25.64
CA LEU A 247 10.23 9.07 -25.79
C LEU A 247 11.11 8.02 -25.09
N LEU A 248 12.42 8.27 -25.03
CA LEU A 248 13.43 7.40 -24.45
C LEU A 248 14.03 8.04 -23.20
N SER A 249 13.36 7.93 -22.05
CA SER A 249 13.98 8.20 -20.75
C SER A 249 14.19 6.90 -19.99
N ARG A 250 15.32 6.81 -19.29
CA ARG A 250 15.54 5.77 -18.28
C ARG A 250 14.42 5.83 -17.24
N ALA A 251 13.95 4.67 -16.77
CA ALA A 251 12.98 4.62 -15.70
C ALA A 251 13.54 5.26 -14.42
N VAL A 252 12.72 6.02 -13.72
CA VAL A 252 13.10 6.73 -12.49
C VAL A 252 13.33 5.71 -11.37
N PRO A 253 14.49 5.71 -10.70
CA PRO A 253 14.76 4.76 -9.62
C PRO A 253 13.92 5.08 -8.37
N PHE A 254 13.81 4.11 -7.46
CA PHE A 254 13.02 4.19 -6.22
C PHE A 254 13.25 5.49 -5.43
N GLU A 255 14.51 5.81 -5.12
CA GLU A 255 14.88 7.00 -4.33
C GLU A 255 14.35 8.29 -4.93
N THR A 256 14.47 8.42 -6.25
CA THR A 256 13.98 9.61 -6.96
C THR A 256 12.46 9.62 -6.99
N ALA A 257 11.81 8.49 -7.25
CA ALA A 257 10.35 8.39 -7.31
C ALA A 257 9.68 8.76 -5.97
N ILE A 258 10.28 8.41 -4.83
CA ILE A 258 9.81 8.83 -3.50
C ILE A 258 9.84 10.36 -3.36
N CYS A 259 10.94 11.00 -3.74
CA CYS A 259 11.05 12.46 -3.66
C CYS A 259 10.04 13.15 -4.61
N LEU A 260 9.85 12.65 -5.83
CA LEU A 260 8.84 13.19 -6.76
C LEU A 260 7.41 13.06 -6.20
N LEU A 261 7.09 11.93 -5.56
CA LEU A 261 5.80 11.76 -4.89
C LEU A 261 5.65 12.70 -3.69
N SER A 262 6.72 12.92 -2.93
CA SER A 262 6.75 13.88 -1.81
C SER A 262 6.42 15.28 -2.30
N ASP A 263 7.10 15.74 -3.35
CA ASP A 263 6.90 17.06 -3.96
C ASP A 263 5.43 17.23 -4.41
N TYR A 264 4.84 16.19 -5.00
CA TYR A 264 3.42 16.19 -5.37
C TYR A 264 2.46 16.22 -4.16
N CYS A 265 2.78 15.49 -3.10
CA CYS A 265 1.99 15.50 -1.87
C CYS A 265 2.01 16.88 -1.19
N GLU A 266 3.15 17.58 -1.24
CA GLU A 266 3.30 18.95 -0.74
C GLU A 266 2.55 19.96 -1.62
N LEU A 267 2.60 19.80 -2.95
CA LEU A 267 1.91 20.68 -3.89
C LEU A 267 0.38 20.72 -3.64
N HIS A 268 -0.21 19.56 -3.34
CA HIS A 268 -1.66 19.40 -3.18
C HIS A 268 -2.12 19.29 -1.72
N ASP A 269 -1.21 19.29 -0.75
CA ASP A 269 -1.50 19.04 0.68
C ASP A 269 -2.26 17.70 0.92
N VAL A 270 -1.79 16.62 0.28
CA VAL A 270 -2.45 15.29 0.25
C VAL A 270 -1.64 14.18 0.92
N VAL A 271 -0.82 14.54 1.92
CA VAL A 271 0.04 13.58 2.64
C VAL A 271 -0.78 12.49 3.35
N ASP A 272 -1.95 12.82 3.89
CA ASP A 272 -2.88 11.87 4.50
C ASP A 272 -3.41 10.84 3.48
N GLN A 273 -3.79 11.30 2.29
CA GLN A 273 -4.20 10.43 1.18
C GLN A 273 -3.05 9.56 0.69
N SER A 274 -1.81 10.04 0.75
CA SER A 274 -0.63 9.27 0.36
C SER A 274 -0.42 8.08 1.29
N HIS A 275 -0.59 8.25 2.61
CA HIS A 275 -0.53 7.14 3.56
C HIS A 275 -1.67 6.13 3.37
N ALA A 276 -2.89 6.62 3.07
CA ALA A 276 -4.01 5.75 2.73
C ALA A 276 -3.77 4.98 1.41
N ALA A 277 -3.21 5.64 0.41
CA ALA A 277 -2.83 5.04 -0.87
C ALA A 277 -1.77 3.96 -0.68
N LEU A 278 -0.72 4.24 0.09
CA LEU A 278 0.30 3.26 0.44
C LEU A 278 -0.33 2.03 1.10
N SER A 279 -1.21 2.25 2.08
CA SER A 279 -1.94 1.17 2.76
C SER A 279 -2.74 0.33 1.77
N ALA A 280 -3.45 0.96 0.82
CA ALA A 280 -4.20 0.26 -0.22
C ALA A 280 -3.28 -0.53 -1.17
N VAL A 281 -2.14 0.04 -1.57
CA VAL A 281 -1.18 -0.60 -2.48
C VAL A 281 -0.55 -1.84 -1.85
N LEU A 282 -0.32 -1.86 -0.54
CA LEU A 282 0.18 -3.04 0.17
C LEU A 282 -0.75 -4.25 0.05
N PHE A 283 -2.05 -4.05 -0.21
CA PHE A 283 -3.00 -5.14 -0.44
C PHE A 283 -3.09 -5.61 -1.90
N LEU A 284 -2.46 -4.93 -2.87
CA LEU A 284 -2.54 -5.33 -4.28
C LEU A 284 -2.09 -6.77 -4.55
N PRO A 285 -0.95 -7.27 -4.00
CA PRO A 285 -0.54 -8.66 -4.22
C PRO A 285 -1.59 -9.68 -3.73
N TYR A 286 -2.26 -9.37 -2.63
CA TYR A 286 -3.32 -10.21 -2.09
C TYR A 286 -4.57 -10.19 -2.98
N LEU A 287 -4.95 -9.01 -3.47
CA LEU A 287 -6.10 -8.84 -4.37
C LEU A 287 -5.85 -9.51 -5.73
N HIS A 288 -4.62 -9.48 -6.23
CA HIS A 288 -4.20 -10.23 -7.42
C HIS A 288 -4.44 -11.73 -7.25
N GLY A 289 -4.01 -12.30 -6.12
CA GLY A 289 -4.22 -13.72 -5.81
C GLY A 289 -5.70 -14.13 -5.75
N MET A 290 -6.62 -13.18 -5.51
CA MET A 290 -8.06 -13.43 -5.55
C MET A 290 -8.66 -13.33 -6.97
N GLY A 291 -7.90 -12.88 -7.96
CA GLY A 291 -8.38 -12.67 -9.33
C GLY A 291 -9.50 -11.62 -9.43
N LYS A 292 -9.50 -10.64 -8.51
CA LYS A 292 -10.52 -9.58 -8.48
C LYS A 292 -9.99 -8.31 -9.15
N ASP A 293 -10.81 -7.73 -10.01
CA ASP A 293 -10.57 -6.38 -10.51
C ASP A 293 -10.70 -5.36 -9.37
N VAL A 294 -9.74 -4.44 -9.30
CA VAL A 294 -9.70 -3.42 -8.27
C VAL A 294 -10.27 -2.12 -8.82
N PHE A 295 -11.36 -1.66 -8.22
CA PHE A 295 -12.00 -0.40 -8.59
C PHE A 295 -11.40 0.75 -7.80
N LEU A 296 -10.73 1.66 -8.51
CA LEU A 296 -10.18 2.89 -7.95
C LEU A 296 -11.25 3.99 -7.93
N PRO A 297 -11.31 4.82 -6.87
CA PRO A 297 -12.25 5.94 -6.83
C PRO A 297 -11.92 6.96 -7.94
N ARG A 298 -12.93 7.54 -8.59
CA ARG A 298 -12.67 8.60 -9.58
C ARG A 298 -12.15 9.86 -8.88
N PRO A 299 -10.95 10.35 -9.25
CA PRO A 299 -10.42 11.59 -8.70
C PRO A 299 -11.33 12.77 -8.95
N ARG A 300 -11.30 13.71 -8.02
CA ARG A 300 -11.93 15.03 -8.13
C ARG A 300 -10.89 16.06 -7.79
N PHE A 301 -10.67 16.98 -8.72
CA PHE A 301 -9.76 18.11 -8.56
C PHE A 301 -10.58 19.39 -8.72
N PHE A 302 -10.22 20.45 -8.02
CA PHE A 302 -10.78 21.76 -8.31
C PHE A 302 -10.27 22.24 -9.66
N CYS A 303 -11.19 22.70 -10.51
CA CYS A 303 -10.80 23.51 -11.67
C CYS A 303 -10.40 24.89 -11.15
N GLY A 304 -9.13 25.07 -10.80
CA GLY A 304 -8.59 26.33 -10.29
C GLY A 304 -8.62 27.44 -11.34
N THR A 305 -9.71 28.21 -11.41
CA THR A 305 -9.57 29.66 -11.63
C THR A 305 -9.26 30.28 -10.27
N GLN A 306 -8.18 31.06 -10.19
CA GLN A 306 -7.69 31.88 -9.05
C GLN A 306 -6.33 31.42 -8.46
N LEU A 307 -5.34 31.17 -9.32
CA LEU A 307 -3.94 31.39 -8.94
C LEU A 307 -3.74 32.89 -8.71
N LYS A 308 -3.92 33.34 -7.47
CA LYS A 308 -3.38 34.62 -7.00
C LYS A 308 -1.86 34.50 -7.12
N SER A 309 -1.30 35.25 -8.07
CA SER A 309 0.11 35.44 -8.26
C SER A 309 0.75 35.93 -6.95
N VAL A 310 1.29 35.02 -6.15
CA VAL A 310 2.24 35.35 -5.10
C VAL A 310 3.61 35.17 -5.74
N SER A 311 4.09 36.26 -6.31
CA SER A 311 5.46 36.41 -6.78
C SER A 311 6.36 36.59 -5.55
N GLN A 312 7.18 35.60 -5.18
CA GLN A 312 8.41 35.84 -4.41
C GLN A 312 9.53 34.87 -4.77
N PRO A 313 10.80 35.29 -4.65
CA PRO A 313 11.90 34.75 -5.44
C PRO A 313 12.79 33.78 -4.66
N GLY A 314 13.33 32.80 -5.40
CA GLY A 314 14.69 32.30 -5.21
C GLY A 314 15.04 31.75 -3.84
N VAL A 315 14.28 30.78 -3.35
CA VAL A 315 14.76 29.88 -2.30
C VAL A 315 14.68 28.47 -2.86
N GLN A 316 15.84 27.87 -3.14
CA GLN A 316 15.96 26.44 -3.41
C GLN A 316 15.25 25.70 -2.25
N PRO A 317 14.13 25.00 -2.49
CA PRO A 317 13.53 24.20 -1.44
C PRO A 317 14.55 23.12 -1.09
N ASN A 318 15.03 23.15 0.15
CA ASN A 318 15.74 22.02 0.73
C ASN A 318 14.81 20.83 0.59
N ARG A 319 15.11 19.92 -0.35
CA ARG A 319 14.42 18.65 -0.57
C ARG A 319 14.62 17.78 0.66
N VAL A 320 13.89 18.06 1.73
CA VAL A 320 13.75 17.13 2.84
C VAL A 320 12.69 16.14 2.38
N CYS A 321 13.08 15.19 1.52
CA CYS A 321 12.20 14.09 1.13
C CYS A 321 11.64 13.49 2.43
N LEU A 322 10.33 13.20 2.45
CA LEU A 322 9.66 12.57 3.58
C LEU A 322 10.63 11.58 4.24
N GLN A 323 10.89 11.77 5.54
CA GLN A 323 11.83 10.96 6.34
C GLN A 323 11.50 9.45 6.34
N ILE A 324 10.48 9.04 5.58
CA ILE A 324 10.23 7.71 5.07
C ILE A 324 11.50 7.08 4.45
N ASN A 325 12.42 7.84 3.84
CA ASN A 325 13.71 7.30 3.38
C ASN A 325 14.37 6.45 4.47
N HIS A 326 14.52 7.00 5.68
CA HIS A 326 15.10 6.26 6.80
C HIS A 326 14.16 5.24 7.42
N GLY A 327 12.83 5.37 7.27
CA GLY A 327 11.89 4.36 7.77
C GLY A 327 11.92 3.09 6.93
N LEU A 328 11.84 3.24 5.60
CA LEU A 328 11.92 2.12 4.65
C LEU A 328 13.35 1.60 4.50
N ASP A 329 14.38 2.40 4.82
CA ASP A 329 15.77 1.92 4.91
C ASP A 329 16.19 1.48 6.32
N ARG A 330 15.45 1.74 7.41
CA ARG A 330 15.69 1.05 8.70
C ARG A 330 15.29 -0.42 8.68
N LEU A 331 14.74 -0.85 7.54
CA LEU A 331 14.83 -2.20 7.01
C LEU A 331 16.25 -2.58 6.50
N GLN A 332 17.34 -1.87 6.87
CA GLN A 332 18.68 -2.10 6.31
C GLN A 332 19.85 -1.99 7.30
N GLU A 333 19.68 -1.56 8.54
CA GLU A 333 20.82 -1.48 9.48
C GLU A 333 20.80 -2.65 10.48
N PRO A 334 21.94 -3.36 10.66
CA PRO A 334 22.07 -4.41 11.66
C PRO A 334 21.97 -3.90 13.09
#